data_AF-A0A7G9S4E1-F1
#
_entry.id   AF-A0A7G9S4E1-F1
#
_cell.length_a   1.000
_cell.length_b   1.000
_cell.length_c   1.000
_cell.angle_alpha   90.00
_cell.angle_beta   90.00
_cell.angle_gamma   90.00
#
_symmetry.space_group_name_H-M   'P 1'
#
loop_
_entity.id
_entity.type
_entity.pdbx_description
1 polymer ?
#
loop_
_entity_poly.entity_id
_entity_poly.type
_entity_poly.pdbx_seq_one_letter_code
_entity_poly.pdbx_strand_id
1 'polypeptide(L)'
;MVEPGKTLSRDEWAALYLDANGDLIPAANNGSLPDRRVQFTDIAELLKAFPATQDVLGDPLSEFLTMTGGSFSQRIQLPDESNESIAKLLTVEFTGFLPENWMVEVGQNAPAFGQEGGSYYSVILGANGAKMCLFEAIDAGVLRVVS
;
A
#
# COMPACT_ATOMS: atom_id res chain seq x y z
N MET A 1 -1.78 -21.83 10.45
CA MET A 1 -2.70 -20.68 10.44
C MET A 1 -2.94 -20.28 11.88
N VAL A 2 -2.83 -18.98 12.20
CA VAL A 2 -3.19 -18.45 13.52
C VAL A 2 -4.72 -18.46 13.63
N GLU A 3 -5.26 -18.83 14.79
CA GLU A 3 -6.70 -18.75 15.03
C GLU A 3 -7.18 -17.29 14.93
N PRO A 4 -8.31 -17.00 14.26
CA PRO A 4 -8.87 -15.66 14.20
C PRO A 4 -9.07 -15.08 15.61
N GLY A 5 -8.52 -13.89 15.86
CA GLY A 5 -8.68 -13.19 17.15
C GLY A 5 -7.66 -13.55 18.24
N LYS A 6 -6.73 -14.49 18.00
CA LYS A 6 -5.61 -14.70 18.93
C LYS A 6 -4.64 -13.52 18.85
N THR A 7 -4.47 -12.81 19.96
CA THR A 7 -3.38 -11.82 20.10
C THR A 7 -2.07 -12.57 20.26
N LEU A 8 -1.08 -12.23 19.43
CA LEU A 8 0.26 -12.81 19.47
C LEU A 8 1.18 -11.94 20.33
N SER A 9 2.05 -12.57 21.12
CA SER A 9 3.23 -11.90 21.66
C SER A 9 4.23 -11.56 20.53
N ARG A 10 5.21 -10.70 20.82
CA ARG A 10 6.27 -10.33 19.86
C ARG A 10 7.02 -11.58 19.35
N ASP A 11 7.39 -12.48 20.26
CA ASP A 11 8.15 -13.68 19.91
C ASP A 11 7.31 -14.67 19.07
N GLU A 12 6.02 -14.82 19.39
CA GLU A 12 5.11 -15.63 18.57
C GLU A 12 4.91 -15.03 17.17
N TRP A 13 4.78 -13.71 17.06
CA TRP A 13 4.66 -13.04 15.76
C TRP A 13 5.95 -13.19 14.94
N ALA A 14 7.11 -12.97 15.55
CA ALA A 14 8.40 -13.09 14.91
C ALA A 14 8.65 -14.51 14.39
N ALA A 15 8.35 -15.53 15.20
CA ALA A 15 8.50 -16.94 14.81
C ALA A 15 7.60 -17.36 13.63
N LEU A 16 6.53 -16.62 13.35
CA LEU A 16 5.61 -16.90 12.25
C LEU A 16 5.94 -16.15 10.96
N TYR A 17 6.49 -14.93 11.09
CA TYR A 17 6.56 -13.98 9.97
C TYR A 17 7.96 -13.48 9.65
N LEU A 18 8.96 -13.81 10.46
CA LEU A 18 10.37 -13.51 10.16
C LEU A 18 11.11 -14.79 9.77
N ASP A 19 12.07 -14.65 8.87
CA ASP A 19 12.97 -15.75 8.49
C ASP A 19 14.14 -15.92 9.48
N ALA A 20 15.09 -16.80 9.17
CA ALA A 20 16.22 -17.09 10.04
C ALA A 20 17.18 -15.89 10.23
N ASN A 21 17.13 -14.89 9.35
CA ASN A 21 17.93 -13.67 9.45
C ASN A 21 17.17 -12.55 10.20
N GLY A 22 15.90 -12.77 10.51
CA GLY A 22 15.02 -11.74 11.06
C GLY A 22 14.34 -10.88 10.00
N ASP A 23 14.45 -11.24 8.72
CA ASP A 23 13.81 -10.52 7.63
C ASP A 23 12.34 -10.95 7.50
N LEU A 24 11.47 -9.99 7.13
CA LEU A 24 10.06 -10.29 6.92
C LEU A 24 9.87 -11.27 5.77
N ILE A 25 9.20 -12.39 6.03
CA ILE A 25 8.80 -13.34 5.00
C ILE A 25 7.73 -12.65 4.13
N PRO A 26 7.93 -12.47 2.82
CA PRO A 26 6.99 -11.75 1.98
C PRO A 26 5.59 -12.39 1.98
N ALA A 27 4.56 -11.57 2.10
CA ALA A 27 3.18 -12.04 1.94
C ALA A 27 2.97 -12.56 0.51
N ALA A 28 2.19 -13.64 0.38
CA ALA A 28 1.81 -14.18 -0.92
C ALA A 28 1.16 -13.10 -1.80
N ASN A 29 1.43 -13.14 -3.10
CA ASN A 29 0.92 -12.16 -4.07
C ASN A 29 1.15 -10.71 -3.64
N ASN A 30 2.30 -10.39 -3.04
CA ASN A 30 2.65 -9.08 -2.50
C ASN A 30 1.57 -8.49 -1.58
N GLY A 31 0.93 -9.34 -0.77
CA GLY A 31 -0.11 -8.91 0.18
C GLY A 31 -1.45 -8.58 -0.46
N SER A 32 -1.67 -8.93 -1.73
CA SER A 32 -2.90 -8.62 -2.47
C SER A 32 -3.80 -9.83 -2.65
N LEU A 33 -5.11 -9.63 -2.66
CA LEU A 33 -6.07 -10.64 -3.08
C LEU A 33 -5.93 -10.94 -4.59
N PRO A 34 -5.68 -12.20 -5.00
CA PRO A 34 -5.27 -12.56 -6.37
C PRO A 34 -6.24 -12.19 -7.49
N ASP A 35 -7.53 -11.99 -7.19
CA ASP A 35 -8.55 -11.65 -8.18
C ASP A 35 -9.17 -10.25 -7.97
N ARG A 36 -8.51 -9.39 -7.20
CA ARG A 36 -9.01 -8.05 -6.83
C ARG A 36 -8.13 -6.93 -7.32
N ARG A 37 -7.37 -7.16 -8.39
CA ARG A 37 -6.54 -6.14 -9.04
C ARG A 37 -7.18 -5.65 -10.33
N VAL A 38 -7.22 -4.35 -10.49
CA VAL A 38 -7.70 -3.68 -11.71
C VAL A 38 -6.68 -2.62 -12.11
N GLN A 39 -6.41 -2.50 -13.40
CA GLN A 39 -5.52 -1.48 -13.93
C GLN A 39 -6.32 -0.41 -14.68
N PHE A 40 -5.96 0.84 -14.46
CA PHE A 40 -6.53 2.00 -15.10
C PHE A 40 -5.43 2.69 -15.91
N THR A 41 -5.63 2.81 -17.22
CA THR A 41 -4.78 3.62 -18.12
C THR A 41 -5.37 5.02 -18.36
N ASP A 42 -6.58 5.27 -17.87
CA ASP A 42 -7.25 6.57 -17.89
C ASP A 42 -7.58 6.97 -16.45
N ILE A 43 -7.00 8.09 -16.01
CA ILE A 43 -7.21 8.62 -14.67
C ILE A 43 -8.66 9.07 -14.43
N ALA A 44 -9.37 9.50 -15.47
CA ALA A 44 -10.78 9.88 -15.33
C ALA A 44 -11.65 8.66 -14.99
N GLU A 45 -11.34 7.48 -15.53
CA GLU A 45 -12.03 6.23 -15.18
C GLU A 45 -11.71 5.78 -13.76
N LEU A 46 -10.45 5.92 -13.32
CA LEU A 46 -10.07 5.68 -11.92
C LEU A 46 -10.90 6.54 -10.97
N LEU A 47 -10.96 7.86 -11.24
CA LEU A 47 -11.63 8.84 -10.39
C LEU A 47 -13.16 8.73 -10.39
N LYS A 48 -13.75 8.03 -11.37
CA LYS A 48 -15.17 7.64 -11.32
C LYS A 48 -15.42 6.49 -10.35
N ALA A 49 -14.46 5.58 -10.23
CA ALA A 49 -14.60 4.36 -9.43
C ALA A 49 -14.10 4.52 -7.99
N PHE A 50 -13.12 5.39 -7.76
CA PHE A 50 -12.45 5.56 -6.47
C PHE A 50 -12.31 7.04 -6.08
N PRO A 51 -12.27 7.34 -4.77
CA PRO A 51 -11.92 8.68 -4.29
C PRO A 51 -10.56 9.13 -4.81
N ALA A 52 -10.45 10.41 -5.15
CA ALA A 52 -9.17 11.02 -5.53
C ALA A 52 -8.17 11.05 -4.37
N THR A 53 -8.69 11.20 -3.13
CA THR A 53 -7.90 11.29 -1.91
C THR A 53 -7.47 9.90 -1.42
N GLN A 54 -6.21 9.80 -1.02
CA GLN A 54 -5.58 8.60 -0.48
C GLN A 54 -4.68 8.98 0.69
N ASP A 55 -4.37 7.99 1.53
CA ASP A 55 -3.41 8.16 2.61
C ASP A 55 -2.25 7.18 2.47
N VAL A 56 -1.05 7.65 2.75
CA VAL A 56 0.15 6.83 2.89
C VAL A 56 0.50 6.80 4.37
N LEU A 57 0.66 5.59 4.93
CA LEU A 57 1.23 5.41 6.26
C LEU A 57 2.59 4.76 6.08
N GLY A 58 3.65 5.51 6.33
CA GLY A 58 5.02 5.02 6.18
C GLY A 58 6.02 6.13 5.88
N ASP A 59 7.18 5.74 5.38
CA ASP A 59 8.18 6.65 4.88
C ASP A 59 7.76 7.15 3.47
N PRO A 60 7.66 8.46 3.22
CA PRO A 60 7.36 9.00 1.88
C PRO A 60 8.39 8.64 0.80
N LEU A 61 9.59 8.19 1.19
CA LEU A 61 10.60 7.65 0.28
C LEU A 61 10.50 6.13 0.13
N SER A 62 9.73 5.45 0.99
CA SER A 62 9.50 4.03 0.85
C SER A 62 8.42 3.71 -0.19
N GLU A 63 8.40 2.44 -0.55
CA GLU A 63 7.99 1.98 -1.86
C GLU A 63 6.47 1.84 -2.08
N PHE A 64 6.07 2.29 -3.28
CA PHE A 64 5.05 1.75 -4.20
C PHE A 64 3.56 1.73 -3.87
N LEU A 65 3.11 1.93 -2.63
CA LEU A 65 1.69 1.74 -2.27
C LEU A 65 1.08 2.95 -1.59
N THR A 66 0.04 3.52 -2.20
CA THR A 66 -0.86 4.47 -1.55
C THR A 66 -2.15 3.75 -1.15
N MET A 67 -2.73 4.07 0.01
CA MET A 67 -3.92 3.37 0.51
C MET A 67 -5.16 4.26 0.39
N THR A 68 -6.26 3.69 -0.11
CA THR A 68 -7.56 4.40 -0.12
C THR A 68 -8.26 4.17 1.23
N GLY A 69 -7.73 4.77 2.29
CA GLY A 69 -8.27 4.67 3.65
C GLY A 69 -8.03 3.31 4.33
N GLY A 70 -8.94 2.95 5.24
CA GLY A 70 -8.89 1.72 6.04
C GLY A 70 -8.16 1.85 7.38
N SER A 71 -8.50 0.95 8.31
CA SER A 71 -7.86 0.83 9.63
C SER A 71 -6.41 0.36 9.52
N PHE A 72 -5.63 0.49 10.60
CA PHE A 72 -4.27 -0.04 10.66
C PHE A 72 -4.20 -1.54 10.29
N SER A 73 -5.14 -2.33 10.81
CA SER A 73 -5.23 -3.77 10.52
C SER A 73 -5.60 -4.05 9.06
N GLN A 74 -6.48 -3.24 8.49
CA GLN A 74 -6.88 -3.40 7.10
C GLN A 74 -5.75 -3.09 6.11
N ARG A 75 -4.81 -2.23 6.52
CA ARG A 75 -3.61 -1.84 5.75
C ARG A 75 -2.46 -2.84 5.85
N ILE A 76 -2.63 -3.95 6.59
CA ILE A 76 -1.60 -4.98 6.86
C ILE A 76 -0.27 -4.41 7.38
N GLN A 77 -0.35 -3.31 8.12
CA GLN A 77 0.82 -2.60 8.62
C GLN A 77 1.53 -3.43 9.69
N LEU A 78 2.85 -3.40 9.64
CA LEU A 78 3.69 -4.13 10.57
C LEU A 78 3.78 -3.37 11.89
N PRO A 79 3.91 -4.07 13.03
CA PRO A 79 4.18 -3.47 14.33
C PRO A 79 5.66 -3.05 14.42
N ASP A 80 6.14 -2.27 13.46
CA ASP A 80 7.54 -1.92 13.30
C ASP A 80 7.90 -0.64 14.08
N GLU A 81 8.73 -0.79 15.10
CA GLU A 81 9.28 0.29 15.92
C GLU A 81 10.40 1.05 15.18
N SER A 82 11.02 0.45 14.17
CA SER A 82 12.16 1.03 13.45
C SER A 82 11.79 2.30 12.68
N ASN A 83 10.51 2.43 12.32
CA ASN A 83 9.98 3.56 11.58
C ASN A 83 9.26 4.60 12.45
N GLU A 84 9.21 4.47 13.78
CA GLU A 84 8.41 5.36 14.65
C GLU A 84 8.73 6.86 14.46
N SER A 85 10.00 7.19 14.17
CA SER A 85 10.43 8.58 13.96
C SER A 85 10.15 9.14 12.56
N ILE A 86 9.86 8.28 11.57
CA ILE A 86 9.67 8.65 10.15
C ILE A 86 8.27 8.34 9.62
N ALA A 87 7.54 7.41 10.26
CA ALA A 87 6.20 7.01 9.87
C ALA A 87 5.24 8.17 10.09
N LYS A 88 4.75 8.72 8.98
CA LYS A 88 3.73 9.76 8.99
C LYS A 88 2.54 9.27 8.19
N LEU A 89 1.35 9.62 8.66
CA LEU A 89 0.16 9.57 7.83
C LEU A 89 0.18 10.80 6.93
N LEU A 90 0.35 10.58 5.64
CA LEU A 90 0.34 11.63 4.62
C LEU A 90 -0.91 11.47 3.78
N THR A 91 -1.73 12.51 3.69
CA THR A 91 -2.86 12.53 2.77
C THR A 91 -2.40 13.13 1.43
N VAL A 92 -2.70 12.41 0.36
CA VAL A 92 -2.39 12.78 -1.02
C VAL A 92 -3.64 12.69 -1.88
N GLU A 93 -3.62 13.32 -3.04
CA GLU A 93 -4.74 13.33 -3.96
C GLU A 93 -4.25 13.15 -5.40
N PHE A 94 -4.93 12.31 -6.17
CA PHE A 94 -4.77 12.26 -7.62
C PHE A 94 -5.21 13.59 -8.24
N THR A 95 -4.34 14.18 -9.05
CA THR A 95 -4.56 15.51 -9.66
C THR A 95 -5.53 15.48 -10.84
N GLY A 96 -5.89 14.27 -11.32
CA GLY A 96 -6.59 14.09 -12.59
C GLY A 96 -5.65 14.08 -13.81
N PHE A 97 -4.34 14.06 -13.59
CA PHE A 97 -3.34 13.87 -14.64
C PHE A 97 -2.66 12.51 -14.50
N LEU A 98 -2.43 11.84 -15.63
CA LEU A 98 -1.64 10.62 -15.74
C LEU A 98 -0.81 10.70 -17.03
N PRO A 99 0.53 10.61 -16.96
CA PRO A 99 1.37 10.65 -18.15
C PRO A 99 1.04 9.54 -19.14
N GLU A 100 1.40 9.76 -20.40
CA GLU A 100 1.16 8.78 -21.46
C GLU A 100 1.84 7.44 -21.14
N ASN A 101 1.12 6.33 -21.40
CA ASN A 101 1.54 4.96 -21.12
C ASN A 101 1.74 4.62 -19.64
N TRP A 102 1.46 5.53 -18.72
CA TRP A 102 1.40 5.20 -17.30
C TRP A 102 0.06 4.54 -16.98
N MET A 103 0.02 3.84 -15.86
CA MET A 103 -1.20 3.21 -15.36
C MET A 103 -1.25 3.24 -13.84
N VAL A 104 -2.45 3.10 -13.30
CA VAL A 104 -2.69 2.91 -11.87
C VAL A 104 -3.27 1.52 -11.67
N GLU A 105 -2.56 0.66 -10.94
CA GLU A 105 -3.13 -0.58 -10.43
C GLU A 105 -3.84 -0.27 -9.11
N VAL A 106 -5.08 -0.70 -8.96
CA VAL A 106 -5.79 -0.72 -7.69
C VAL A 106 -5.99 -2.16 -7.27
N GLY A 107 -5.63 -2.48 -6.04
CA GLY A 107 -5.84 -3.80 -5.46
C GLY A 107 -6.45 -3.73 -4.07
N GLN A 108 -6.72 -4.90 -3.48
CA GLN A 108 -7.20 -5.01 -2.11
C GLN A 108 -6.26 -5.89 -1.30
N ASN A 109 -5.91 -5.45 -0.09
CA ASN A 109 -5.03 -6.19 0.81
C ASN A 109 -5.67 -7.52 1.22
N ALA A 110 -4.91 -8.60 1.08
CA ALA A 110 -5.24 -9.90 1.66
C ALA A 110 -4.85 -9.93 3.15
N PRO A 111 -5.49 -10.78 3.97
CA PRO A 111 -5.02 -11.00 5.34
C PRO A 111 -3.55 -11.45 5.36
N ALA A 112 -2.72 -10.78 6.16
CA ALA A 112 -1.29 -11.06 6.28
C ALA A 112 -0.76 -10.59 7.64
N PHE A 113 0.33 -11.18 8.11
CA PHE A 113 1.05 -10.74 9.32
C PHE A 113 0.20 -10.65 10.60
N GLY A 114 -0.83 -11.49 10.71
CA GLY A 114 -1.78 -11.48 11.82
C GLY A 114 -2.85 -10.39 11.74
N GLN A 115 -2.91 -9.66 10.62
CA GLN A 115 -3.86 -8.58 10.35
C GLN A 115 -4.97 -9.04 9.37
N GLU A 116 -6.14 -8.41 9.46
CA GLU A 116 -7.32 -8.80 8.69
C GLU A 116 -7.26 -8.41 7.20
N GLY A 117 -6.48 -7.37 6.86
CA GLY A 117 -6.43 -6.84 5.50
C GLY A 117 -7.76 -6.21 5.05
N GLY A 118 -7.92 -5.98 3.75
CA GLY A 118 -9.17 -5.50 3.17
C GLY A 118 -9.20 -4.01 2.79
N SER A 119 -8.21 -3.20 3.17
CA SER A 119 -8.10 -1.85 2.59
C SER A 119 -7.71 -1.94 1.12
N TYR A 120 -8.16 -0.96 0.33
CA TYR A 120 -7.67 -0.81 -1.03
C TYR A 120 -6.31 -0.13 -1.02
N TYR A 121 -5.46 -0.55 -1.95
CA TYR A 121 -4.20 0.11 -2.25
C TYR A 121 -4.19 0.49 -3.73
N SER A 122 -3.34 1.45 -4.09
CA SER A 122 -2.95 1.67 -5.47
C SER A 122 -1.45 1.74 -5.65
N VAL A 123 -1.01 1.31 -6.82
CA VAL A 123 0.37 1.39 -7.31
C VAL A 123 0.35 2.19 -8.59
N ILE A 124 1.19 3.21 -8.68
CA ILE A 124 1.41 3.94 -9.94
C ILE A 124 2.54 3.25 -10.69
N LEU A 125 2.28 2.93 -11.95
CA LEU A 125 3.23 2.26 -12.84
C LEU A 125 3.59 3.23 -13.97
N GLY A 126 4.88 3.48 -14.15
CA GLY A 126 5.41 4.29 -15.23
C GLY A 126 5.30 3.61 -16.59
N ALA A 127 5.65 4.33 -17.66
CA ALA A 127 5.56 3.85 -19.05
C ALA A 127 6.35 2.55 -19.33
N ASN A 128 7.38 2.26 -18.54
CA ASN A 128 8.17 1.03 -18.62
C ASN A 128 7.67 -0.10 -17.70
N GLY A 129 6.53 0.09 -17.02
CA GLY A 129 6.00 -0.83 -16.03
C GLY A 129 6.69 -0.79 -14.66
N ALA A 130 7.67 0.10 -14.45
CA ALA A 130 8.28 0.29 -13.14
C ALA A 130 7.28 0.93 -12.17
N LYS A 131 7.31 0.52 -10.91
CA LYS A 131 6.51 1.12 -9.86
C LYS A 131 7.11 2.46 -9.46
N MET A 132 6.29 3.50 -9.40
CA MET A 132 6.69 4.83 -9.00
C MET A 132 6.49 5.00 -7.49
N CYS A 133 7.49 5.55 -6.80
CA CYS A 133 7.32 5.95 -5.40
C CYS A 133 6.50 7.23 -5.28
N LEU A 134 6.12 7.60 -4.05
CA LEU A 134 5.31 8.80 -3.80
C LEU A 134 5.98 10.08 -4.33
N PHE A 135 7.29 10.22 -4.13
CA PHE A 135 8.04 11.38 -4.62
C PHE A 135 8.00 11.49 -6.15
N GLU A 136 8.24 10.40 -6.87
CA GLU A 136 8.21 10.36 -8.34
C GLU A 136 6.81 10.68 -8.87
N ALA A 137 5.77 10.16 -8.22
CA ALA A 137 4.38 10.44 -8.59
C ALA A 137 3.99 11.91 -8.36
N ILE A 138 4.53 12.55 -7.32
CA ILE A 138 4.32 13.99 -7.07
C ILE A 138 5.10 14.83 -8.08
N ASP A 139 6.37 14.51 -8.33
CA ASP A 139 7.22 15.23 -9.29
C ASP A 139 6.66 15.16 -10.72
N ALA A 140 6.11 14.00 -11.10
CA ALA A 140 5.40 13.81 -12.37
C ALA A 140 4.01 14.49 -12.40
N GLY A 141 3.54 15.08 -11.29
CA GLY A 141 2.25 15.75 -11.19
C GLY A 141 1.03 14.84 -11.16
N VAL A 142 1.20 13.54 -10.93
CA VAL A 142 0.10 12.55 -10.80
C VAL A 142 -0.60 12.69 -9.46
N LEU A 143 0.19 12.87 -8.39
CA LEU A 143 -0.28 13.08 -7.02
C LEU A 143 0.10 14.47 -6.52
N ARG A 144 -0.64 14.96 -5.52
CA ARG A 144 -0.25 16.11 -4.69
C ARG A 144 -0.49 15.80 -3.22
N VAL A 145 0.30 16.40 -2.33
CA VAL A 145 0.03 16.36 -0.89
C VAL A 145 -1.10 17.34 -0.57
N VAL A 146 -2.02 16.94 0.29
CA VAL A 146 -3.10 17.78 0.82
C VAL A 146 -2.96 17.87 2.34
N SER A 147 -3.02 19.11 2.85
CA SER A 147 -2.89 19.47 4.27
C SER A 147 -4.23 19.66 4.94
#